data_AF-A0A933FDY8-F1
#
_entry.id   AF-A0A933FDY8-F1
#
_cell.length_a   1.000
_cell.length_b   1.000
_cell.length_c   1.000
_cell.angle_alpha   90.00
_cell.angle_beta   90.00
_cell.angle_gamma   90.00
#
_symmetry.space_group_name_H-M   'P 1'
#
loop_
_entity.id
_entity.type
_entity.pdbx_description
1 polymer ?
#
loop_
_entity_poly.entity_id
_entity_poly.type
_entity_poly.pdbx_seq_one_letter_code
_entity_poly.pdbx_strand_id
1 'polypeptide(L)'
;MTSRVSPGLVIACLLLVACGEDPVSPAAAVPELQGTPLAPSAVEAPFVLPVLVERAVRALGESPSPEAAALLARADSLRLALERVHREQDAAEAQHLAQELRLTLAAVVVLVLGPEIAEEGRAFLAERIAEVERALGEYPQAHPLAELARALAELKAAGDAALGAGEAVRAVLLYATGTELLLRFHDERRPVLPRLLELAVRHTAEHGGESAVAALTSVLRQLQSELHAALESGDRERARQLDEAVRRETARIVVQVLGTEPVAHTARHAAAALDEFQRRVETADGNEEARALLAALRRLQAAAATALEQGNPVAALDGFARILDVLRLHLHGF
;
A
#
# COMPACT_ATOMS: atom_id res chain seq x y z
N MET A 1 -34.60 13.87 -0.79
CA MET A 1 -33.61 13.32 -1.73
C MET A 1 -32.43 12.87 -0.90
N THR A 2 -32.40 11.59 -0.52
CA THR A 2 -31.38 11.00 0.35
C THR A 2 -30.12 10.74 -0.47
N SER A 3 -29.04 11.48 -0.19
CA SER A 3 -27.74 11.22 -0.82
C SER A 3 -27.24 9.86 -0.36
N ARG A 4 -27.24 8.87 -1.26
CA ARG A 4 -26.62 7.57 -1.02
C ARG A 4 -25.11 7.79 -0.88
N VAL A 5 -24.55 7.33 0.23
CA VAL A 5 -23.11 7.30 0.46
C VAL A 5 -22.47 6.45 -0.63
N SER A 6 -21.59 7.04 -1.43
CA SER A 6 -20.77 6.30 -2.38
C SER A 6 -19.71 5.51 -1.59
N PRO A 7 -19.66 4.17 -1.69
CA PRO A 7 -18.63 3.36 -1.03
C PRO A 7 -17.20 3.83 -1.39
N GLY A 8 -17.01 4.33 -2.61
CA GLY A 8 -15.74 4.89 -3.07
C GLY A 8 -15.32 6.17 -2.34
N LEU A 9 -16.28 6.97 -1.85
CA LEU A 9 -15.99 8.21 -1.11
C LEU A 9 -15.58 7.93 0.34
N VAL A 10 -16.12 6.88 0.96
CA VAL A 10 -15.73 6.42 2.31
C VAL A 10 -14.32 5.84 2.31
N ILE A 11 -13.97 5.07 1.26
CA ILE A 11 -12.61 4.57 1.03
C ILE A 11 -11.62 5.72 0.83
N ALA A 12 -11.98 6.73 0.02
CA ALA A 12 -11.13 7.90 -0.20
C ALA A 12 -10.88 8.72 1.09
N CYS A 13 -11.88 8.88 1.95
CA CYS A 13 -11.72 9.61 3.22
C CYS A 13 -10.86 8.86 4.26
N LEU A 14 -10.95 7.52 4.30
CA LEU A 14 -10.10 6.69 5.17
C LEU A 14 -8.64 6.64 4.68
N LEU A 15 -8.43 6.74 3.37
CA LEU A 15 -7.10 6.86 2.76
C LEU A 15 -6.48 8.25 2.98
N LEU A 16 -7.27 9.32 2.98
CA LEU A 16 -6.79 10.70 3.19
C LEU A 16 -6.33 10.97 4.64
N VAL A 17 -6.88 10.27 5.63
CA VAL A 17 -6.38 10.30 7.02
C VAL A 17 -5.11 9.48 7.19
N ALA A 18 -4.90 8.45 6.37
CA ALA A 18 -3.71 7.61 6.42
C ALA A 18 -2.44 8.30 5.87
N CYS A 19 -2.55 9.53 5.35
CA CYS A 19 -1.45 10.26 4.70
C CYS A 19 -0.87 11.43 5.52
N GLY A 20 -1.09 11.47 6.84
CA GLY A 20 -0.27 12.31 7.73
C GLY A 20 1.07 11.64 8.06
N GLU A 21 2.14 12.13 7.44
CA GLU A 21 3.60 11.90 7.66
C GLU A 21 4.01 11.49 9.11
N ASP A 22 5.04 10.69 9.46
CA ASP A 22 6.08 9.84 8.83
C ASP A 22 6.73 9.01 10.00
N PRO A 23 7.85 8.28 9.87
CA PRO A 23 7.98 6.83 9.66
C PRO A 23 8.47 6.02 10.87
N VAL A 24 8.04 4.75 11.00
CA VAL A 24 8.85 3.71 11.67
C VAL A 24 8.79 2.45 10.80
N SER A 25 9.91 2.29 10.09
CA SER A 25 10.37 1.14 9.31
C SER A 25 10.41 -0.12 10.17
N PRO A 26 10.37 -1.34 9.60
CA PRO A 26 11.61 -1.89 9.00
C PRO A 26 11.37 -2.77 7.69
N ALA A 27 12.34 -2.92 6.75
CA ALA A 27 12.44 -3.84 5.53
C ALA A 27 13.88 -4.33 5.09
N ALA A 28 14.20 -5.61 5.30
CA ALA A 28 15.50 -6.31 5.22
C ALA A 28 15.27 -7.82 5.38
N ALA A 29 14.18 -8.27 4.80
CA ALA A 29 13.96 -9.65 4.45
C ALA A 29 13.64 -9.68 2.98
N VAL A 30 14.54 -10.31 2.25
CA VAL A 30 14.26 -11.23 1.14
C VAL A 30 14.50 -10.70 -0.28
N PRO A 31 15.63 -11.08 -0.89
CA PRO A 31 15.83 -11.12 -2.35
C PRO A 31 15.02 -12.24 -3.07
N GLU A 32 14.37 -13.15 -2.35
CA GLU A 32 13.69 -14.36 -2.88
C GLU A 32 12.13 -14.32 -2.85
N LEU A 33 11.51 -13.21 -2.42
CA LEU A 33 10.04 -13.03 -2.38
C LEU A 33 9.50 -12.53 -3.72
N GLN A 34 10.36 -12.38 -4.72
CA GLN A 34 9.94 -12.25 -6.11
C GLN A 34 9.25 -13.54 -6.63
N GLY A 35 9.31 -14.65 -5.88
CA GLY A 35 8.77 -15.94 -6.30
C GLY A 35 7.70 -16.59 -5.41
N THR A 36 7.37 -16.04 -4.23
CA THR A 36 6.31 -16.59 -3.38
C THR A 36 5.24 -15.54 -3.11
N PRO A 37 3.96 -15.81 -3.45
CA PRO A 37 2.87 -14.92 -3.11
C PRO A 37 2.63 -15.00 -1.61
N LEU A 38 3.41 -14.25 -0.83
CA LEU A 38 3.00 -13.89 0.52
C LEU A 38 1.90 -12.84 0.37
N ALA A 39 0.67 -13.32 0.55
CA ALA A 39 -0.53 -12.54 0.75
C ALA A 39 -1.13 -11.79 -0.46
N PRO A 40 -2.46 -11.57 -0.39
CA PRO A 40 -3.27 -11.26 -1.54
C PRO A 40 -3.08 -9.81 -2.00
N SER A 41 -3.43 -9.52 -3.24
CA SER A 41 -3.56 -8.12 -3.69
C SER A 41 -4.55 -7.35 -2.80
N ALA A 42 -4.53 -6.01 -2.80
CA ALA A 42 -5.56 -5.21 -2.09
C ALA A 42 -7.00 -5.56 -2.52
N VAL A 43 -7.16 -6.27 -3.64
CA VAL A 43 -8.42 -6.82 -4.17
C VAL A 43 -8.87 -8.09 -3.44
N GLU A 44 -7.96 -8.76 -2.72
CA GLU A 44 -8.15 -10.09 -2.13
C GLU A 44 -7.96 -10.09 -0.59
N ALA A 45 -7.86 -8.92 0.06
CA ALA A 45 -7.85 -8.81 1.52
C ALA A 45 -9.28 -8.56 2.05
N PRO A 46 -10.06 -9.61 2.37
CA PRO A 46 -11.48 -9.49 2.70
C PRO A 46 -11.73 -8.81 4.06
N PHE A 47 -10.69 -8.66 4.88
CA PHE A 47 -10.78 -8.26 6.28
C PHE A 47 -10.15 -6.88 6.56
N VAL A 48 -10.32 -5.92 5.65
CA VAL A 48 -10.08 -4.50 5.96
C VAL A 48 -11.39 -3.77 6.22
N LEU A 49 -11.36 -2.76 7.09
CA LEU A 49 -12.58 -2.09 7.54
C LEU A 49 -13.43 -1.53 6.37
N PRO A 50 -12.85 -0.90 5.32
CA PRO A 50 -13.66 -0.41 4.21
C PRO A 50 -14.40 -1.52 3.43
N VAL A 51 -13.75 -2.68 3.25
CA VAL A 51 -14.35 -3.85 2.57
C VAL A 51 -15.46 -4.46 3.43
N LEU A 52 -15.25 -4.54 4.75
CA LEU A 52 -16.28 -5.01 5.69
C LEU A 52 -17.49 -4.07 5.73
N VAL A 53 -17.27 -2.76 5.71
CA VAL A 53 -18.34 -1.76 5.63
C VAL A 53 -19.11 -1.92 4.32
N GLU A 54 -18.44 -2.10 3.20
CA GLU A 54 -19.12 -2.32 1.92
C GLU A 54 -19.96 -3.60 1.94
N ARG A 55 -19.44 -4.70 2.50
CA ARG A 55 -20.20 -5.94 2.72
C ARG A 55 -21.44 -5.70 3.59
N ALA A 56 -21.30 -4.96 4.69
CA ALA A 56 -22.40 -4.60 5.58
C ALA A 56 -23.46 -3.75 4.86
N VAL A 57 -23.04 -2.70 4.14
CA VAL A 57 -23.97 -1.84 3.39
C VAL A 57 -24.73 -2.62 2.32
N ARG A 58 -24.07 -3.55 1.61
CA ARG A 58 -24.75 -4.44 0.66
C ARG A 58 -25.77 -5.36 1.35
N ALA A 59 -25.44 -5.88 2.54
CA ALA A 59 -26.33 -6.76 3.31
C ALA A 59 -27.57 -6.02 3.86
N LEU A 60 -27.49 -4.71 4.11
CA LEU A 60 -28.61 -3.89 4.57
C LEU A 60 -29.73 -3.71 3.52
N GLY A 61 -29.44 -3.88 2.23
CA GLY A 61 -30.41 -3.71 1.15
C GLY A 61 -31.03 -2.29 1.11
N GLU A 62 -32.32 -2.20 0.77
CA GLU A 62 -33.02 -0.91 0.59
C GLU A 62 -33.66 -0.35 1.87
N SER A 63 -33.65 -1.09 2.98
CA SER A 63 -34.37 -0.71 4.21
C SER A 63 -33.56 -1.11 5.45
N PRO A 64 -32.56 -0.29 5.84
CA PRO A 64 -31.76 -0.55 7.03
C PRO A 64 -32.61 -0.46 8.31
N SER A 65 -32.20 -1.20 9.34
CA SER A 65 -32.78 -1.05 10.67
C SER A 65 -32.58 0.40 11.17
N PRO A 66 -33.46 0.92 12.07
CA PRO A 66 -33.32 2.27 12.60
C PRO A 66 -31.95 2.52 13.26
N GLU A 67 -31.40 1.50 13.91
CA GLU A 67 -30.09 1.54 14.55
C GLU A 67 -28.95 1.61 13.53
N ALA A 68 -28.99 0.79 12.48
CA ALA A 68 -27.99 0.84 11.40
C ALA A 68 -28.06 2.18 10.65
N ALA A 69 -29.26 2.69 10.40
CA ALA A 69 -29.46 4.00 9.77
C ALA A 69 -28.88 5.15 10.63
N ALA A 70 -29.05 5.09 11.96
CA ALA A 70 -28.49 6.09 12.88
C ALA A 70 -26.96 6.04 12.90
N LEU A 71 -26.36 4.85 12.91
CA LEU A 71 -24.89 4.69 12.86
C LEU A 71 -24.30 5.17 11.53
N LEU A 72 -24.96 4.87 10.40
CA LEU A 72 -24.53 5.36 9.08
C LEU A 72 -24.61 6.90 9.00
N ALA A 73 -25.69 7.51 9.51
CA ALA A 73 -25.82 8.97 9.57
C ALA A 73 -24.76 9.62 10.47
N ARG A 74 -24.39 8.97 11.59
CA ARG A 74 -23.28 9.41 12.44
C ARG A 74 -21.95 9.32 11.71
N ALA A 75 -21.68 8.21 11.01
CA ALA A 75 -20.45 8.04 10.22
C ALA A 75 -20.33 9.13 9.15
N ASP A 76 -21.41 9.47 8.46
CA ASP A 76 -21.44 10.58 7.49
C ASP A 76 -21.14 11.93 8.14
N SER A 77 -21.70 12.18 9.32
CA SER A 77 -21.47 13.44 10.05
C SER A 77 -20.00 13.57 10.49
N LEU A 78 -19.40 12.48 10.99
CA LEU A 78 -17.99 12.43 11.37
C LEU A 78 -17.07 12.60 10.16
N ARG A 79 -17.41 12.00 9.01
CA ARG A 79 -16.68 12.19 7.76
C ARG A 79 -16.65 13.67 7.33
N LEU A 80 -17.80 14.33 7.34
CA LEU A 80 -17.90 15.77 7.00
C LEU A 80 -17.19 16.68 8.01
N ALA A 81 -17.09 16.27 9.27
CA ALA A 81 -16.29 16.98 10.28
C ALA A 81 -14.80 16.81 10.00
N LEU A 82 -14.35 15.58 9.76
CA LEU A 82 -12.97 15.25 9.44
C LEU A 82 -12.48 15.97 8.17
N GLU A 83 -13.29 16.04 7.12
CA GLU A 83 -12.99 16.81 5.89
C GLU A 83 -12.86 18.32 6.12
N ARG A 84 -13.52 18.87 7.15
CA ARG A 84 -13.37 20.28 7.54
C ARG A 84 -12.08 20.50 8.31
N VAL A 85 -11.85 19.70 9.35
CA VAL A 85 -10.67 19.78 10.20
C VAL A 85 -9.37 19.55 9.40
N HIS A 86 -9.40 18.65 8.41
CA HIS A 86 -8.24 18.43 7.54
C HIS A 86 -7.86 19.68 6.70
N ARG A 87 -8.85 20.50 6.32
CA ARG A 87 -8.59 21.79 5.65
C ARG A 87 -8.02 22.85 6.60
N GLU A 88 -8.32 22.72 7.89
CA GLU A 88 -7.88 23.62 8.96
C GLU A 88 -6.52 23.20 9.54
N GLN A 89 -5.97 22.05 9.11
CA GLN A 89 -4.67 21.50 9.51
C GLN A 89 -4.52 21.20 11.02
N ASP A 90 -5.62 20.96 11.73
CA ASP A 90 -5.57 20.48 13.11
C ASP A 90 -5.41 18.94 13.13
N ALA A 91 -4.18 18.50 13.34
CA ALA A 91 -3.83 17.07 13.33
C ALA A 91 -4.44 16.29 14.52
N ALA A 92 -4.56 16.93 15.70
CA ALA A 92 -5.04 16.25 16.90
C ALA A 92 -6.55 16.00 16.81
N GLU A 93 -7.30 16.99 16.36
CA GLU A 93 -8.74 16.84 16.14
C GLU A 93 -9.02 15.88 14.98
N ALA A 94 -8.24 15.93 13.90
CA ALA A 94 -8.37 14.99 12.79
C ALA A 94 -8.15 13.53 13.24
N GLN A 95 -7.14 13.28 14.07
CA GLN A 95 -6.86 11.94 14.60
C GLN A 95 -8.01 11.44 15.50
N HIS A 96 -8.55 12.30 16.35
CA HIS A 96 -9.69 11.96 17.20
C HIS A 96 -10.94 11.60 16.38
N LEU A 97 -11.32 12.46 15.43
CA LEU A 97 -12.47 12.24 14.56
C LEU A 97 -12.32 10.98 13.70
N ALA A 98 -11.11 10.70 13.21
CA ALA A 98 -10.83 9.48 12.47
C ALA A 98 -11.00 8.22 13.31
N GLN A 99 -10.55 8.24 14.56
CA GLN A 99 -10.72 7.10 15.47
C GLN A 99 -12.21 6.86 15.78
N GLU A 100 -12.97 7.93 16.02
CA GLU A 100 -14.41 7.84 16.26
C GLU A 100 -15.17 7.32 15.03
N LEU A 101 -14.78 7.78 13.84
CA LEU A 101 -15.33 7.29 12.58
C LEU A 101 -15.06 5.78 12.41
N ARG A 102 -13.83 5.32 12.64
CA ARG A 102 -13.47 3.90 12.54
C ARG A 102 -14.27 3.03 13.52
N LEU A 103 -14.45 3.47 14.76
CA LEU A 103 -15.28 2.78 15.75
C LEU A 103 -16.74 2.70 15.32
N THR A 104 -17.29 3.82 14.80
CA THR A 104 -18.67 3.86 14.29
C THR A 104 -18.87 2.91 13.12
N LEU A 105 -17.91 2.86 12.19
CA LEU A 105 -17.95 1.94 11.05
C LEU A 105 -17.83 0.47 11.48
N ALA A 106 -16.95 0.16 12.43
CA ALA A 106 -16.85 -1.19 13.00
C ALA A 106 -18.15 -1.60 13.72
N ALA A 107 -18.84 -0.66 14.37
CA ALA A 107 -20.14 -0.90 14.98
C ALA A 107 -21.21 -1.24 13.93
N VAL A 108 -21.24 -0.53 12.79
CA VAL A 108 -22.10 -0.89 11.66
C VAL A 108 -21.81 -2.31 11.18
N VAL A 109 -20.52 -2.67 11.03
CA VAL A 109 -20.11 -4.00 10.60
C VAL A 109 -20.64 -5.08 11.54
N VAL A 110 -20.41 -4.96 12.84
CA VAL A 110 -20.86 -5.95 13.83
C VAL A 110 -22.37 -6.03 13.92
N LEU A 111 -23.06 -4.88 13.87
CA LEU A 111 -24.53 -4.84 13.93
C LEU A 111 -25.17 -5.59 12.74
N VAL A 112 -24.57 -5.47 11.55
CA VAL A 112 -25.15 -5.97 10.30
C VAL A 112 -24.68 -7.38 9.94
N LEU A 113 -23.38 -7.64 10.09
CA LEU A 113 -22.77 -8.92 9.72
C LEU A 113 -22.73 -9.91 10.89
N GLY A 114 -23.04 -9.47 12.11
CA GLY A 114 -22.99 -10.27 13.33
C GLY A 114 -21.63 -10.21 14.03
N PRO A 115 -21.58 -10.49 15.34
CA PRO A 115 -20.33 -10.52 16.12
C PRO A 115 -19.36 -11.61 15.67
N GLU A 116 -19.84 -12.65 14.96
CA GLU A 116 -19.03 -13.76 14.43
C GLU A 116 -17.98 -13.28 13.42
N ILE A 117 -18.16 -12.10 12.82
CA ILE A 117 -17.15 -11.49 11.95
C ILE A 117 -15.83 -11.23 12.70
N ALA A 118 -15.86 -11.05 14.03
CA ALA A 118 -14.65 -10.93 14.83
C ALA A 118 -13.83 -12.24 14.84
N GLU A 119 -14.51 -13.39 14.85
CA GLU A 119 -13.87 -14.71 14.79
C GLU A 119 -13.25 -14.97 13.42
N GLU A 120 -13.90 -14.56 12.33
CA GLU A 120 -13.31 -14.55 10.99
C GLU A 120 -12.02 -13.71 10.94
N GLY A 121 -12.05 -12.51 11.53
CA GLY A 121 -10.90 -11.61 11.61
C GLY A 121 -9.74 -12.20 12.41
N ARG A 122 -10.04 -12.84 13.54
CA ARG A 122 -9.06 -13.55 14.36
C ARG A 122 -8.35 -14.64 13.58
N ALA A 123 -9.12 -15.48 12.88
CA ALA A 123 -8.59 -16.58 12.09
C ALA A 123 -7.73 -16.06 10.93
N PHE A 124 -8.23 -15.07 10.18
CA PHE A 124 -7.51 -14.47 9.07
C PHE A 124 -6.17 -13.86 9.52
N LEU A 125 -6.18 -13.05 10.58
CA LEU A 125 -4.96 -12.41 11.08
C LEU A 125 -3.96 -13.45 11.62
N ALA A 126 -4.43 -14.51 12.28
CA ALA A 126 -3.56 -15.59 12.77
C ALA A 126 -2.82 -16.29 11.64
N GLU A 127 -3.52 -16.58 10.53
CA GLU A 127 -2.90 -17.19 9.35
C GLU A 127 -1.83 -16.29 8.74
N ARG A 128 -2.11 -14.99 8.62
CA ARG A 128 -1.15 -14.02 8.08
C ARG A 128 0.06 -13.81 9.01
N ILE A 129 -0.14 -13.81 10.33
CA ILE A 129 0.99 -13.77 11.28
C ILE A 129 1.89 -14.98 11.10
N ALA A 130 1.34 -16.18 10.97
CA ALA A 130 2.13 -17.40 10.77
C ALA A 130 2.96 -17.35 9.46
N GLU A 131 2.44 -16.70 8.41
CA GLU A 131 3.20 -16.45 7.18
C GLU A 131 4.35 -15.46 7.39
N VAL A 132 4.11 -14.36 8.11
CA VAL A 132 5.16 -13.38 8.47
C VAL A 132 6.24 -14.03 9.33
N GLU A 133 5.86 -14.85 10.31
CA GLU A 133 6.80 -15.59 11.18
C GLU A 133 7.62 -16.60 10.39
N ARG A 134 7.03 -17.31 9.42
CA ARG A 134 7.76 -18.20 8.51
C ARG A 134 8.79 -17.42 7.71
N ALA A 135 8.40 -16.28 7.14
CA ALA A 135 9.32 -15.40 6.43
C ALA A 135 10.42 -14.84 7.36
N LEU A 136 10.11 -14.52 8.61
CA LEU A 136 11.13 -14.11 9.58
C LEU A 136 12.12 -15.25 9.89
N GLY A 137 11.65 -16.50 9.95
CA GLY A 137 12.51 -17.67 10.13
C GLY A 137 13.48 -17.91 8.97
N GLU A 138 13.06 -17.61 7.74
CA GLU A 138 13.91 -17.68 6.55
C GLU A 138 14.87 -16.48 6.46
N TYR A 139 14.50 -15.33 7.03
CA TYR A 139 15.24 -14.06 6.93
C TYR A 139 15.35 -13.35 8.28
N PRO A 140 16.10 -13.91 9.25
CA PRO A 140 16.14 -13.43 10.63
C PRO A 140 16.75 -12.04 10.81
N GLN A 141 17.60 -11.59 9.88
CA GLN A 141 18.20 -10.25 9.84
C GLN A 141 17.19 -9.15 9.48
N ALA A 142 15.95 -9.52 9.20
CA ALA A 142 14.89 -8.61 8.88
C ALA A 142 14.23 -8.01 10.11
N HIS A 143 14.95 -7.14 10.84
CA HIS A 143 14.36 -6.11 11.74
C HIS A 143 12.91 -5.74 11.35
N PRO A 144 12.69 -5.40 10.08
CA PRO A 144 11.41 -5.38 9.38
C PRO A 144 10.22 -6.21 9.79
N LEU A 145 10.38 -7.50 9.51
CA LEU A 145 9.38 -8.50 9.66
C LEU A 145 9.28 -8.79 11.14
N ALA A 146 10.35 -8.59 11.91
CA ALA A 146 10.31 -8.69 13.36
C ALA A 146 9.43 -7.60 13.98
N GLU A 147 9.53 -6.33 13.55
CA GLU A 147 8.63 -5.29 14.06
C GLU A 147 7.20 -5.44 13.56
N LEU A 148 7.02 -5.81 12.28
CA LEU A 148 5.68 -6.14 11.77
C LEU A 148 5.07 -7.30 12.56
N ALA A 149 5.79 -8.41 12.74
CA ALA A 149 5.33 -9.58 13.49
C ALA A 149 4.97 -9.19 14.93
N ARG A 150 5.80 -8.37 15.58
CA ARG A 150 5.53 -7.86 16.92
C ARG A 150 4.25 -7.02 16.96
N ALA A 151 4.10 -6.06 16.07
CA ALA A 151 2.92 -5.20 16.00
C ALA A 151 1.63 -6.00 15.71
N LEU A 152 1.70 -6.99 14.81
CA LEU A 152 0.57 -7.87 14.52
C LEU A 152 0.22 -8.78 15.71
N ALA A 153 1.23 -9.29 16.42
CA ALA A 153 1.01 -10.08 17.63
C ALA A 153 0.37 -9.25 18.75
N GLU A 154 0.81 -8.00 18.95
CA GLU A 154 0.21 -7.06 19.90
C GLU A 154 -1.26 -6.77 19.54
N LEU A 155 -1.55 -6.48 18.27
CA LEU A 155 -2.91 -6.24 17.78
C LEU A 155 -3.80 -7.48 17.94
N LYS A 156 -3.28 -8.66 17.62
CA LYS A 156 -4.01 -9.92 17.79
C LYS A 156 -4.32 -10.20 19.25
N ALA A 157 -3.34 -10.06 20.14
CA ALA A 157 -3.53 -10.27 21.57
C ALA A 157 -4.58 -9.31 22.17
N ALA A 158 -4.53 -8.04 21.78
CA ALA A 158 -5.55 -7.06 22.16
C ALA A 158 -6.94 -7.41 21.60
N GLY A 159 -7.00 -7.90 20.36
CA GLY A 159 -8.23 -8.37 19.72
C GLY A 159 -8.83 -9.59 20.43
N ASP A 160 -7.99 -10.57 20.78
CA ASP A 160 -8.40 -11.79 21.49
C ASP A 160 -8.93 -11.45 22.89
N ALA A 161 -8.29 -10.51 23.58
CA ALA A 161 -8.76 -10.01 24.88
C ALA A 161 -10.11 -9.29 24.76
N ALA A 162 -10.29 -8.42 23.75
CA ALA A 162 -11.55 -7.74 23.48
C ALA A 162 -12.66 -8.75 23.15
N LEU A 163 -12.37 -9.76 22.35
CA LEU A 163 -13.32 -10.81 21.99
C LEU A 163 -13.73 -11.66 23.20
N GLY A 164 -12.77 -12.01 24.07
CA GLY A 164 -13.03 -12.70 25.34
C GLY A 164 -13.87 -11.88 26.33
N ALA A 165 -13.80 -10.55 26.25
CA ALA A 165 -14.64 -9.62 27.01
C ALA A 165 -16.02 -9.35 26.38
N GLY A 166 -16.32 -9.92 25.20
CA GLY A 166 -17.56 -9.65 24.45
C GLY A 166 -17.56 -8.32 23.71
N GLU A 167 -16.41 -7.63 23.58
CA GLU A 167 -16.25 -6.36 22.88
C GLU A 167 -16.04 -6.57 21.36
N ALA A 168 -17.01 -7.19 20.68
CA ALA A 168 -16.87 -7.57 19.26
C ALA A 168 -16.49 -6.42 18.33
N VAL A 169 -17.03 -5.21 18.55
CA VAL A 169 -16.69 -4.01 17.76
C VAL A 169 -15.20 -3.67 17.85
N ARG A 170 -14.65 -3.74 19.06
CA ARG A 170 -13.23 -3.46 19.30
C ARG A 170 -12.35 -4.57 18.72
N ALA A 171 -12.76 -5.83 18.85
CA ALA A 171 -12.04 -6.96 18.27
C ALA A 171 -11.94 -6.83 16.73
N VAL A 172 -13.07 -6.55 16.05
CA VAL A 172 -13.11 -6.32 14.59
C VAL A 172 -12.17 -5.18 14.19
N LEU A 173 -12.21 -4.07 14.91
CA LEU A 173 -11.35 -2.92 14.60
C LEU A 173 -9.87 -3.27 14.73
N LEU A 174 -9.48 -4.01 15.77
CA LEU A 174 -8.09 -4.43 15.99
C LEU A 174 -7.60 -5.39 14.91
N TYR A 175 -8.41 -6.40 14.57
CA TYR A 175 -8.05 -7.34 13.51
C TYR A 175 -7.97 -6.68 12.13
N ALA A 176 -8.94 -5.82 11.79
CA ALA A 176 -8.91 -5.06 10.54
C ALA A 176 -7.71 -4.11 10.46
N THR A 177 -7.31 -3.52 11.59
CA THR A 177 -6.10 -2.69 11.67
C THR A 177 -4.83 -3.51 11.44
N GLY A 178 -4.77 -4.74 11.96
CA GLY A 178 -3.67 -5.67 11.67
C GLY A 178 -3.60 -6.05 10.19
N THR A 179 -4.75 -6.30 9.55
CA THR A 179 -4.82 -6.56 8.11
C THR A 179 -4.40 -5.33 7.28
N GLU A 180 -4.81 -4.12 7.68
CA GLU A 180 -4.37 -2.89 7.03
C GLU A 180 -2.85 -2.68 7.17
N LEU A 181 -2.27 -3.01 8.32
CA LEU A 181 -0.82 -2.93 8.54
C LEU A 181 -0.06 -3.90 7.61
N LEU A 182 -0.56 -5.12 7.46
CA LEU A 182 -0.03 -6.10 6.51
C LEU A 182 -0.06 -5.58 5.07
N LEU A 183 -1.20 -5.01 4.66
CA LEU A 183 -1.34 -4.44 3.31
C LEU A 183 -0.41 -3.27 3.09
N ARG A 184 -0.30 -2.35 4.05
CA ARG A 184 0.65 -1.22 3.96
C ARG A 184 2.08 -1.71 3.82
N PHE A 185 2.48 -2.67 4.65
CA PHE A 185 3.80 -3.28 4.56
C PHE A 185 4.06 -3.93 3.19
N HIS A 186 3.05 -4.59 2.61
CA HIS A 186 3.16 -5.13 1.25
C HIS A 186 3.21 -4.05 0.17
N ASP A 187 2.33 -3.06 0.24
CA ASP A 187 2.25 -1.96 -0.72
C ASP A 187 3.50 -1.08 -0.70
N GLU A 188 4.06 -0.84 0.48
CA GLU A 188 5.33 -0.15 0.65
C GLU A 188 6.47 -0.93 -0.02
N ARG A 189 6.41 -2.26 -0.04
CA ARG A 189 7.39 -3.17 -0.67
C ARG A 189 7.18 -3.41 -2.17
N ARG A 190 6.05 -3.02 -2.77
CA ARG A 190 5.79 -3.19 -4.22
C ARG A 190 6.55 -2.17 -5.06
N PRO A 191 7.36 -2.56 -6.06
CA PRO A 191 8.09 -1.59 -6.89
C PRO A 191 7.19 -0.49 -7.44
N VAL A 192 7.72 0.73 -7.53
CA VAL A 192 6.91 1.94 -7.78
C VAL A 192 6.17 1.84 -9.12
N LEU A 193 6.86 1.38 -10.17
CA LEU A 193 6.32 1.27 -11.52
C LEU A 193 5.11 0.32 -11.62
N PRO A 194 5.16 -0.94 -11.13
CA PRO A 194 4.00 -1.82 -11.03
C PRO A 194 2.78 -1.18 -10.36
N ARG A 195 2.96 -0.45 -9.25
CA ARG A 195 1.84 0.21 -8.57
C ARG A 195 1.21 1.31 -9.45
N LEU A 196 2.02 2.13 -10.11
CA LEU A 196 1.53 3.15 -11.03
C LEU A 196 0.86 2.53 -12.26
N LEU A 197 1.35 1.38 -12.72
CA LEU A 197 0.74 0.62 -13.82
C LEU A 197 -0.65 0.10 -13.44
N GLU A 198 -0.83 -0.43 -12.23
CA GLU A 198 -2.16 -0.86 -11.74
C GLU A 198 -3.16 0.31 -11.77
N LEU A 199 -2.73 1.51 -11.38
CA LEU A 199 -3.56 2.71 -11.47
C LEU A 199 -3.88 3.10 -12.92
N ALA A 200 -2.88 3.05 -13.82
CA ALA A 200 -3.07 3.31 -15.24
C ALA A 200 -4.04 2.31 -15.90
N VAL A 201 -3.89 1.02 -15.59
CA VAL A 201 -4.77 -0.04 -16.09
C VAL A 201 -6.20 0.17 -15.60
N ARG A 202 -6.39 0.49 -14.31
CA ARG A 202 -7.71 0.77 -13.74
C ARG A 202 -8.37 1.98 -14.40
N HIS A 203 -7.63 3.08 -14.54
CA HIS A 203 -8.12 4.28 -15.23
C HIS A 203 -8.53 3.96 -16.68
N THR A 204 -7.72 3.16 -17.38
CA THR A 204 -8.03 2.72 -18.75
C THR A 204 -9.26 1.82 -18.81
N ALA A 205 -9.43 0.90 -17.84
CA ALA A 205 -10.60 0.03 -17.77
C ALA A 205 -11.89 0.84 -17.56
N GLU A 206 -11.85 1.83 -16.67
CA GLU A 206 -12.99 2.70 -16.34
C GLU A 206 -13.46 3.55 -17.52
N HIS A 207 -12.54 4.02 -18.37
CA HIS A 207 -12.84 4.98 -19.43
C HIS A 207 -12.84 4.38 -20.84
N GLY A 208 -12.09 3.31 -21.08
CA GLY A 208 -11.88 2.69 -22.39
C GLY A 208 -12.28 1.21 -22.48
N GLY A 209 -12.64 0.58 -21.35
CA GLY A 209 -13.04 -0.83 -21.30
C GLY A 209 -11.88 -1.82 -21.49
N GLU A 210 -12.22 -3.11 -21.47
CA GLU A 210 -11.26 -4.23 -21.49
C GLU A 210 -10.40 -4.28 -22.76
N SER A 211 -10.95 -3.88 -23.91
CA SER A 211 -10.22 -3.87 -25.18
C SER A 211 -9.09 -2.83 -25.19
N ALA A 212 -9.31 -1.66 -24.58
CA ALA A 212 -8.29 -0.63 -24.42
C ALA A 212 -7.19 -1.09 -23.47
N VAL A 213 -7.54 -1.76 -22.38
CA VAL A 213 -6.57 -2.37 -21.45
C VAL A 213 -5.73 -3.45 -22.15
N ALA A 214 -6.38 -4.29 -22.97
CA ALA A 214 -5.69 -5.33 -23.72
C ALA A 214 -4.70 -4.76 -24.75
N ALA A 215 -5.10 -3.71 -25.47
CA ALA A 215 -4.20 -3.02 -26.39
C ALA A 215 -3.02 -2.38 -25.65
N LEU A 216 -3.29 -1.68 -24.55
CA LEU A 216 -2.29 -0.97 -23.74
C LEU A 216 -1.23 -1.91 -23.15
N THR A 217 -1.65 -3.10 -22.70
CA THR A 217 -0.78 -4.06 -22.00
C THR A 217 -0.21 -5.16 -22.89
N SER A 218 -0.56 -5.20 -24.18
CA SER A 218 -0.13 -6.27 -25.11
C SER A 218 1.39 -6.43 -25.19
N VAL A 219 2.12 -5.34 -25.43
CA VAL A 219 3.60 -5.32 -25.50
C VAL A 219 4.21 -5.73 -24.16
N LEU A 220 3.66 -5.24 -23.05
CA LEU A 220 4.15 -5.58 -21.71
C LEU A 220 4.03 -7.08 -21.41
N ARG A 221 2.89 -7.70 -21.77
CA ARG A 221 2.69 -9.15 -21.61
C ARG A 221 3.67 -9.96 -22.44
N GLN A 222 3.95 -9.53 -23.68
CA GLN A 222 4.94 -10.17 -24.53
C GLN A 222 6.33 -10.11 -23.87
N LEU A 223 6.76 -8.92 -23.45
CA LEU A 223 8.07 -8.73 -22.80
C LEU A 223 8.19 -9.56 -21.51
N GLN A 224 7.13 -9.65 -20.71
CA GLN A 224 7.10 -10.48 -19.49
C GLN A 224 7.19 -11.99 -19.81
N SER A 225 6.50 -12.45 -20.85
CA SER A 225 6.61 -13.84 -21.30
C SER A 225 8.02 -14.17 -21.78
N GLU A 226 8.64 -13.27 -22.55
CA GLU A 226 10.04 -13.44 -22.99
C GLU A 226 11.00 -13.43 -21.80
N LEU A 227 10.76 -12.57 -20.80
CA LEU A 227 11.56 -12.49 -19.57
C LEU A 227 11.51 -13.81 -18.81
N HIS A 228 10.32 -14.39 -18.64
CA HIS A 228 10.14 -15.68 -17.99
C HIS A 228 10.92 -16.78 -18.71
N ALA A 229 10.81 -16.85 -20.05
CA ALA A 229 11.55 -17.83 -20.84
C ALA A 229 13.08 -17.65 -20.72
N ALA A 230 13.57 -16.40 -20.66
CA ALA A 230 14.99 -16.11 -20.45
C ALA A 230 15.48 -16.55 -19.05
N LEU A 231 14.66 -16.35 -18.01
CA LEU A 231 14.95 -16.81 -16.65
C LEU A 231 14.96 -18.34 -16.56
N GLU A 232 13.97 -19.02 -17.14
CA GLU A 232 13.87 -20.49 -17.16
C GLU A 232 15.03 -21.16 -17.89
N SER A 233 15.50 -20.53 -18.98
CA SER A 233 16.67 -21.00 -19.74
C SER A 233 18.02 -20.62 -19.11
N GLY A 234 18.01 -19.81 -18.06
CA GLY A 234 19.22 -19.36 -17.36
C GLY A 234 20.02 -18.29 -18.10
N ASP A 235 19.49 -17.69 -19.17
CA ASP A 235 20.13 -16.60 -19.91
C ASP A 235 20.01 -15.28 -19.13
N ARG A 236 20.97 -15.07 -18.22
CA ARG A 236 21.00 -13.92 -17.31
C ARG A 236 21.14 -12.58 -18.03
N GLU A 237 21.86 -12.53 -19.15
CA GLU A 237 22.07 -11.28 -19.88
C GLU A 237 20.80 -10.89 -20.63
N ARG A 238 20.15 -11.86 -21.29
CA ARG A 238 18.85 -11.62 -21.93
C ARG A 238 17.78 -11.26 -20.91
N ALA A 239 17.74 -11.93 -19.76
CA ALA A 239 16.80 -11.60 -18.69
C ALA A 239 16.97 -10.16 -18.18
N ARG A 240 18.21 -9.69 -18.00
CA ARG A 240 18.46 -8.28 -17.61
C ARG A 240 17.96 -7.29 -18.65
N GLN A 241 18.24 -7.53 -19.93
CA GLN A 241 17.79 -6.65 -21.02
C GLN A 241 16.27 -6.59 -21.12
N LEU A 242 15.60 -7.74 -20.91
CA LEU A 242 14.15 -7.84 -20.92
C LEU A 242 13.52 -7.18 -19.70
N ASP A 243 14.10 -7.31 -18.51
CA ASP A 243 13.65 -6.58 -17.32
C ASP A 243 13.70 -5.06 -17.53
N GLU A 244 14.80 -4.55 -18.10
CA GLU A 244 14.91 -3.12 -18.45
C GLU A 244 13.90 -2.68 -19.52
N ALA A 245 13.55 -3.57 -20.45
CA ALA A 245 12.51 -3.30 -21.44
C ALA A 245 11.10 -3.26 -20.80
N VAL A 246 10.79 -4.22 -19.90
CA VAL A 246 9.55 -4.26 -19.13
C VAL A 246 9.38 -2.99 -18.31
N ARG A 247 10.43 -2.54 -17.61
CA ARG A 247 10.40 -1.29 -16.83
C ARG A 247 10.12 -0.07 -17.69
N ARG A 248 10.85 0.10 -18.81
CA ARG A 248 10.66 1.23 -19.71
C ARG A 248 9.26 1.24 -20.33
N GLU A 249 8.76 0.09 -20.73
CA GLU A 249 7.41 -0.05 -21.26
C GLU A 249 6.35 0.26 -20.20
N THR A 250 6.57 -0.18 -18.96
CA THR A 250 5.72 0.16 -17.81
C THR A 250 5.68 1.67 -17.58
N ALA A 251 6.84 2.33 -17.54
CA ALA A 251 6.94 3.79 -17.39
C ALA A 251 6.26 4.53 -18.55
N ARG A 252 6.41 4.04 -19.79
CA ARG A 252 5.75 4.57 -20.98
C ARG A 252 4.23 4.54 -20.85
N ILE A 253 3.68 3.40 -20.45
CA ILE A 253 2.23 3.22 -20.22
C ILE A 253 1.74 4.19 -19.14
N VAL A 254 2.44 4.26 -18.01
CA VAL A 254 2.09 5.15 -16.90
C VAL A 254 2.05 6.61 -17.36
N VAL A 255 3.08 7.09 -18.04
CA VAL A 255 3.13 8.48 -18.53
C VAL A 255 2.07 8.74 -19.60
N GLN A 256 1.80 7.77 -20.48
CA GLN A 256 0.79 7.90 -21.52
C GLN A 256 -0.62 8.04 -20.93
N VAL A 257 -0.93 7.29 -19.87
CA VAL A 257 -2.29 7.21 -19.31
C VAL A 257 -2.52 8.24 -18.20
N LEU A 258 -1.57 8.36 -17.27
CA LEU A 258 -1.70 9.22 -16.09
C LEU A 258 -1.03 10.58 -16.27
N GLY A 259 -0.37 10.83 -17.41
CA GLY A 259 0.33 12.06 -17.70
C GLY A 259 1.66 12.20 -16.94
N THR A 260 2.11 13.44 -16.75
CA THR A 260 3.40 13.76 -16.12
C THR A 260 3.33 13.97 -14.62
N GLU A 261 2.13 14.03 -14.03
CA GLU A 261 1.95 14.24 -12.59
C GLU A 261 2.62 13.14 -11.73
N PRO A 262 2.51 11.84 -12.06
CA PRO A 262 3.22 10.79 -11.34
C PRO A 262 4.74 10.97 -11.36
N VAL A 263 5.30 11.56 -12.42
CA VAL A 263 6.75 11.83 -12.52
C VAL A 263 7.17 12.87 -11.50
N ALA A 264 6.45 13.98 -11.39
CA ALA A 264 6.72 15.03 -10.42
C ALA A 264 6.56 14.54 -8.98
N HIS A 265 5.53 13.73 -8.71
CA HIS A 265 5.31 13.12 -7.39
C HIS A 265 6.45 12.15 -7.02
N THR A 266 6.81 11.23 -7.93
CA THR A 266 7.91 10.28 -7.74
C THR A 266 9.25 10.98 -7.54
N ALA A 267 9.50 12.08 -8.27
CA ALA A 267 10.71 12.88 -8.11
C ALA A 267 10.84 13.50 -6.72
N ARG A 268 9.74 14.06 -6.16
CA ARG A 268 9.73 14.61 -4.79
C ARG A 268 10.01 13.54 -3.76
N HIS A 269 9.38 12.37 -3.88
CA HIS A 269 9.61 11.26 -2.96
C HIS A 269 11.02 10.72 -3.05
N ALA A 270 11.57 10.59 -4.26
CA ALA A 270 12.96 10.15 -4.46
C ALA A 270 13.96 11.13 -3.82
N ALA A 271 13.71 12.44 -3.92
CA ALA A 271 14.54 13.45 -3.28
C ALA A 271 14.48 13.36 -1.75
N ALA A 272 13.28 13.31 -1.17
CA ALA A 272 13.10 13.20 0.28
C ALA A 272 13.76 11.92 0.84
N ALA A 273 13.56 10.78 0.16
CA ALA A 273 14.18 9.52 0.54
C ALA A 273 15.72 9.56 0.44
N LEU A 274 16.28 10.23 -0.58
CA LEU A 274 17.72 10.40 -0.71
C LEU A 274 18.31 11.25 0.41
N ASP A 275 17.62 12.34 0.78
CA ASP A 275 18.06 13.21 1.85
C ASP A 275 18.04 12.47 3.20
N GLU A 276 17.02 11.65 3.45
CA GLU A 276 16.97 10.77 4.61
C GLU A 276 18.09 9.73 4.60
N PHE A 277 18.34 9.08 3.46
CA PHE A 277 19.42 8.10 3.35
C PHE A 277 20.78 8.74 3.61
N GLN A 278 20.99 9.96 3.10
CA GLN A 278 22.20 10.73 3.37
C GLN A 278 22.39 10.99 4.88
N ARG A 279 21.35 11.44 5.60
CA ARG A 279 21.44 11.66 7.06
C ARG A 279 21.88 10.40 7.80
N ARG A 280 21.40 9.23 7.38
CA ARG A 280 21.80 7.93 7.98
C ARG A 280 23.24 7.55 7.65
N VAL A 281 23.66 7.74 6.41
CA VAL A 281 25.05 7.47 5.98
C VAL A 281 26.06 8.38 6.69
N GLU A 282 25.68 9.62 6.99
CA GLU A 282 26.51 10.58 7.72
C GLU A 282 26.66 10.22 9.21
N THR A 283 25.65 9.58 9.79
CA THR A 283 25.64 9.16 11.22
C THR A 283 26.21 7.77 11.44
N ALA A 284 26.23 6.91 10.42
CA ALA A 284 26.84 5.58 10.46
C ALA A 284 28.35 5.67 10.20
N ASP A 285 29.15 5.57 11.26
CA ASP A 285 30.62 5.55 11.15
C ASP A 285 31.11 4.35 10.31
N GLY A 286 31.97 4.63 9.32
CA GLY A 286 32.74 3.61 8.60
C GLY A 286 32.05 2.86 7.46
N ASN A 287 30.84 3.24 7.02
CA ASN A 287 30.15 2.51 5.94
C ASN A 287 30.48 3.04 4.54
N GLU A 288 31.62 2.61 3.98
CA GLU A 288 32.07 2.98 2.62
C GLU A 288 31.10 2.51 1.52
N GLU A 289 30.44 1.36 1.70
CA GLU A 289 29.47 0.81 0.74
C GLU A 289 28.22 1.71 0.65
N ALA A 290 27.70 2.15 1.80
CA ALA A 290 26.54 3.03 1.83
C ALA A 290 26.85 4.41 1.23
N ARG A 291 28.09 4.92 1.40
CA ARG A 291 28.56 6.14 0.73
C ARG A 291 28.68 5.96 -0.78
N ALA A 292 29.22 4.83 -1.24
CA ALA A 292 29.33 4.52 -2.67
C ALA A 292 27.94 4.40 -3.32
N LEU A 293 27.00 3.76 -2.62
CA LEU A 293 25.61 3.66 -3.05
C LEU A 293 24.93 5.03 -3.11
N LEU A 294 25.08 5.87 -2.07
CA LEU A 294 24.54 7.23 -2.06
C LEU A 294 25.05 8.04 -3.26
N ALA A 295 26.34 7.95 -3.57
CA ALA A 295 26.93 8.60 -4.74
C ALA A 295 26.37 8.06 -6.07
N ALA A 296 26.14 6.75 -6.17
CA ALA A 296 25.49 6.15 -7.34
C ALA A 296 24.05 6.63 -7.52
N LEU A 297 23.27 6.70 -6.43
CA LEU A 297 21.89 7.16 -6.45
C LEU A 297 21.76 8.66 -6.75
N ARG A 298 22.67 9.50 -6.26
CA ARG A 298 22.73 10.93 -6.62
C ARG A 298 23.04 11.13 -8.10
N ARG A 299 23.93 10.32 -8.69
CA ARG A 299 24.17 10.33 -10.15
C ARG A 299 22.92 9.92 -10.93
N LEU A 300 22.20 8.91 -10.46
CA LEU A 300 20.93 8.49 -11.06
C LEU A 300 19.86 9.59 -10.94
N GLN A 301 19.80 10.29 -9.80
CA GLN A 301 18.90 11.42 -9.58
C GLN A 301 19.17 12.56 -10.58
N ALA A 302 20.44 12.92 -10.76
CA ALA A 302 20.85 13.95 -11.71
C ALA A 302 20.52 13.55 -13.17
N ALA A 303 20.73 12.29 -13.53
CA ALA A 303 20.38 11.77 -14.86
C ALA A 303 18.86 11.79 -15.09
N ALA A 304 18.06 11.41 -14.09
CA ALA A 304 16.60 11.44 -14.16
C ALA A 304 16.06 12.88 -14.27
N ALA A 305 16.63 13.81 -13.51
CA ALA A 305 16.30 15.24 -13.60
C ALA A 305 16.64 15.81 -14.98
N THR A 306 17.83 15.50 -15.51
CA THR A 306 18.24 15.91 -16.86
C THR A 306 17.28 15.36 -17.93
N ALA A 307 16.87 14.09 -17.81
CA ALA A 307 15.89 13.51 -18.72
C ALA A 307 14.54 14.24 -18.68
N LEU A 308 14.10 14.66 -17.48
CA LEU A 308 12.87 15.44 -17.32
C LEU A 308 12.98 16.82 -17.99
N GLU A 309 14.09 17.52 -17.79
CA GLU A 309 14.38 18.81 -18.42
C GLU A 309 14.44 18.73 -19.96
N GLN A 310 14.93 17.60 -20.48
CA GLN A 310 14.98 17.30 -21.91
C GLN A 310 13.62 16.86 -22.51
N GLY A 311 12.55 16.86 -21.71
CA GLY A 311 11.23 16.44 -22.17
C GLY A 311 11.08 14.93 -22.35
N ASN A 312 11.87 14.13 -21.61
CA ASN A 312 11.76 12.67 -21.58
C ASN A 312 11.20 12.17 -20.23
N PRO A 313 9.88 12.33 -19.99
CA PRO A 313 9.24 11.94 -18.73
C PRO A 313 9.29 10.43 -18.45
N VAL A 314 9.41 9.59 -19.49
CA VAL A 314 9.50 8.13 -19.33
C VAL A 314 10.83 7.73 -18.70
N ALA A 315 11.95 8.26 -19.22
CA ALA A 315 13.27 8.01 -18.66
C ALA A 315 13.41 8.63 -17.25
N ALA A 316 12.83 9.82 -17.04
CA ALA A 316 12.79 10.45 -15.71
C ALA A 316 12.04 9.57 -14.70
N LEU A 317 10.84 9.07 -15.05
CA LEU A 317 10.04 8.21 -14.19
C LEU A 317 10.77 6.90 -13.85
N ASP A 318 11.36 6.21 -14.83
CA ASP A 318 12.14 5.00 -14.55
C ASP A 318 13.32 5.30 -13.62
N GLY A 319 14.04 6.40 -13.84
CA GLY A 319 15.16 6.82 -13.00
C GLY A 319 14.75 7.09 -11.55
N PHE A 320 13.70 7.90 -11.32
CA PHE A 320 13.21 8.18 -9.97
C PHE A 320 12.62 6.94 -9.30
N ALA A 321 11.91 6.08 -10.04
CA ALA A 321 11.41 4.81 -9.53
C ALA A 321 12.55 3.88 -9.12
N ARG A 322 13.63 3.77 -9.91
CA ARG A 322 14.84 3.00 -9.54
C ARG A 322 15.45 3.50 -8.23
N ILE A 323 15.53 4.82 -8.04
CA ILE A 323 16.04 5.40 -6.79
C ILE A 323 15.19 4.94 -5.62
N LEU A 324 13.86 5.07 -5.72
CA LEU A 324 12.95 4.64 -4.67
C LEU A 324 13.00 3.13 -4.43
N ASP A 325 13.04 2.32 -5.49
CA ASP A 325 13.16 0.87 -5.38
C ASP A 325 14.45 0.48 -4.65
N VAL A 326 15.59 1.12 -4.96
CA VAL A 326 16.88 0.84 -4.31
C VAL A 326 16.94 1.40 -2.90
N LEU A 327 16.50 2.64 -2.68
CA LEU A 327 16.48 3.24 -1.35
C LEU A 327 15.53 2.52 -0.42
N ARG A 328 14.40 2.03 -0.92
CA ARG A 328 13.53 1.17 -0.14
C ARG A 328 14.23 -0.11 0.31
N LEU A 329 15.16 -0.65 -0.48
CA LEU A 329 15.96 -1.80 -0.03
C LEU A 329 17.00 -1.44 1.04
N HIS A 330 17.41 -0.16 1.16
CA HIS A 330 18.54 0.27 2.01
C HIS A 330 18.15 1.12 3.23
N LEU A 331 17.15 2.00 3.13
CA LEU A 331 16.57 2.78 4.24
C LEU A 331 15.86 1.90 5.29
N HIS A 332 15.84 0.61 5.06
CA HIS A 332 15.03 -0.33 5.78
C HIS A 332 15.87 -1.51 6.35
N GLY A 333 17.17 -1.53 6.03
CA GLY A 333 18.18 -2.49 6.51
C GLY A 333 19.32 -1.86 7.33
N PHE A 334 19.17 -0.59 7.74
CA PHE A 334 20.01 0.09 8.74
C PHE A 334 19.17 0.48 9.95
#